data_AF-A0A913XA67-F1
#
_entry.id   AF-A0A913XA67-F1
#
_cell.length_a   1.000
_cell.length_b   1.000
_cell.length_c   1.000
_cell.angle_alpha   90.00
_cell.angle_beta   90.00
_cell.angle_gamma   90.00
#
_symmetry.space_group_name_H-M   'P 1'
#
loop_
_entity.id
_entity.type
_entity.pdbx_description
1 polymer ?
#
loop_
_entity_poly.entity_id
_entity_poly.type
_entity_poly.pdbx_seq_one_letter_code
_entity_poly.pdbx_strand_id
1 'polypeptide(L)'
;MEGKAHFVSPEIQDNPDGWGPCSVPTAFKDIPYQPFSKGDRIGKVSDWTGNIYQDRRYANKYQSQFGAGNQTFSYYHEEDETSFQLVDTSRPQRPAYLKNRNRRGRNRDQRGGRYGNQRFDNNQSGGMQNLMRGRDNRNKFQRRMQRNYGGGRWGDRKQGVSLAL
;
A
#
# COMPACT_ATOMS: atom_id res chain seq x y z
N MET A 1 -65.05 6.20 -16.65
CA MET A 1 -64.94 4.73 -16.47
C MET A 1 -63.52 4.43 -16.07
N GLU A 2 -63.24 4.57 -14.78
CA GLU A 2 -61.91 4.48 -14.19
C GLU A 2 -61.89 3.26 -13.27
N GLY A 3 -60.86 2.42 -13.35
CA GLY A 3 -60.64 1.32 -12.40
C GLY A 3 -60.86 -0.11 -12.91
N LYS A 4 -60.63 -0.43 -14.20
CA LYS A 4 -60.49 -1.85 -14.61
C LYS A 4 -59.03 -2.29 -14.43
N ALA A 5 -58.81 -3.46 -13.84
CA ALA A 5 -57.49 -4.07 -13.74
C ALA A 5 -56.89 -4.24 -15.15
N HIS A 6 -55.67 -3.74 -15.34
CA HIS A 6 -54.96 -3.80 -16.60
C HIS A 6 -54.05 -5.02 -16.62
N PHE A 7 -54.18 -5.84 -17.66
CA PHE A 7 -53.32 -6.99 -17.90
C PHE A 7 -52.83 -6.94 -19.35
N VAL A 8 -51.51 -6.95 -19.53
CA VAL A 8 -50.86 -7.07 -20.84
C VAL A 8 -50.38 -8.50 -20.97
N SER A 9 -50.71 -9.14 -22.08
CA SER A 9 -50.20 -10.48 -22.37
C SER A 9 -48.68 -10.44 -22.50
N PRO A 10 -47.93 -11.29 -21.80
CA PRO A 10 -46.48 -11.36 -21.93
C PRO A 10 -46.11 -11.91 -23.31
N GLU A 11 -45.01 -11.42 -23.87
CA GLU A 11 -44.42 -11.99 -25.08
C GLU A 11 -43.81 -13.36 -24.74
N ILE A 12 -44.21 -14.40 -25.49
CA ILE A 12 -43.73 -15.77 -25.33
C ILE A 12 -43.00 -16.18 -26.61
N GLN A 13 -41.91 -16.92 -26.45
CA GLN A 13 -41.14 -17.47 -27.56
C GLN A 13 -41.89 -18.65 -28.20
N ASP A 14 -41.96 -18.67 -29.52
CA ASP A 14 -42.53 -19.79 -30.29
C ASP A 14 -41.40 -20.73 -30.77
N ASN A 15 -41.63 -22.04 -30.64
CA ASN A 15 -40.69 -23.09 -31.05
C ASN A 15 -41.48 -24.27 -31.67
N PRO A 16 -41.71 -24.27 -32.99
CA PRO A 16 -42.53 -25.30 -33.64
C PRO A 16 -41.89 -26.69 -33.66
N ASP A 17 -40.55 -26.77 -33.58
CA ASP A 17 -39.78 -28.01 -33.74
C ASP A 17 -39.31 -28.61 -32.40
N GLY A 18 -39.63 -27.98 -31.27
CA GLY A 18 -39.14 -28.45 -29.97
C GLY A 18 -39.72 -27.74 -28.74
N TRP A 19 -39.27 -28.16 -27.57
CA TRP A 19 -39.77 -27.68 -26.27
C TRP A 19 -38.73 -26.87 -25.46
N GLY A 20 -37.59 -26.56 -26.08
CA GLY A 20 -36.46 -25.87 -25.44
C GLY A 20 -36.33 -24.39 -25.82
N PRO A 21 -35.35 -23.69 -25.26
CA PRO A 21 -35.02 -22.32 -25.64
C PRO A 21 -34.69 -22.24 -27.13
N CYS A 22 -35.34 -21.33 -27.86
CA CYS A 22 -35.11 -21.15 -29.29
C CYS A 22 -34.14 -20.00 -29.62
N SER A 23 -33.92 -19.08 -28.67
CA SER A 23 -33.04 -17.93 -28.87
C SER A 23 -32.31 -17.51 -27.59
N VAL A 24 -31.15 -16.90 -27.76
CA VAL A 24 -30.44 -16.22 -26.67
C VAL A 24 -31.22 -14.94 -26.33
N PRO A 25 -31.49 -14.66 -25.04
CA PRO A 25 -32.14 -13.41 -24.64
C PRO A 25 -31.42 -12.18 -25.20
N THR A 26 -32.18 -11.22 -25.74
CA THR A 26 -31.64 -10.00 -26.37
C THR A 26 -30.68 -9.23 -25.45
N ALA A 27 -30.94 -9.25 -24.14
CA ALA A 27 -30.12 -8.58 -23.14
C ALA A 27 -28.64 -9.03 -23.11
N PHE A 28 -28.33 -10.24 -23.57
CA PHE A 28 -26.98 -10.82 -23.50
C PHE A 28 -26.41 -11.20 -24.86
N LYS A 29 -27.13 -10.94 -25.96
CA LYS A 29 -26.74 -11.39 -27.30
C LYS A 29 -25.41 -10.77 -27.77
N ASP A 30 -25.20 -9.50 -27.47
CA ASP A 30 -24.06 -8.73 -27.98
C ASP A 30 -22.96 -8.50 -26.92
N ILE A 31 -23.07 -9.18 -25.78
CA ILE A 31 -22.12 -9.05 -24.66
C ILE A 31 -21.40 -10.39 -24.47
N PRO A 32 -20.06 -10.41 -24.51
CA PRO A 32 -19.33 -11.65 -24.25
C PRO A 32 -19.66 -12.22 -22.87
N TYR A 33 -20.08 -13.49 -22.83
CA TYR A 33 -20.48 -14.13 -21.58
C TYR A 33 -19.28 -14.35 -20.65
N GLN A 34 -19.38 -13.85 -19.42
CA GLN A 34 -18.44 -14.15 -18.35
C GLN A 34 -19.21 -14.53 -17.07
N PRO A 35 -19.04 -15.76 -16.55
CA PRO A 35 -19.70 -16.16 -15.31
C PRO A 35 -19.10 -15.41 -14.11
N PHE A 36 -19.95 -15.07 -13.15
CA PHE A 36 -19.55 -14.40 -11.91
C PHE A 36 -20.52 -14.75 -10.77
N SER A 37 -20.09 -14.55 -9.52
CA SER A 37 -20.95 -14.68 -8.34
C SER A 37 -21.15 -13.32 -7.68
N LYS A 38 -22.40 -12.96 -7.38
CA LYS A 38 -22.73 -11.72 -6.64
C LYS A 38 -22.23 -11.76 -5.19
N GLY A 39 -21.92 -12.95 -4.67
CA GLY A 39 -21.40 -13.14 -3.32
C GLY A 39 -19.88 -13.01 -3.22
N ASP A 40 -19.17 -12.83 -4.33
CA ASP A 40 -17.72 -12.70 -4.32
C ASP A 40 -17.30 -11.42 -3.58
N ARG A 41 -16.17 -11.50 -2.88
CA ARG A 41 -15.66 -10.36 -2.14
C ARG A 41 -15.13 -9.30 -3.10
N ILE A 42 -15.60 -8.07 -2.93
CA ILE A 42 -15.12 -6.88 -3.65
C ILE A 42 -14.04 -6.12 -2.87
N GLY A 43 -13.27 -5.27 -3.55
CA GLY A 43 -12.29 -4.38 -2.90
C GLY A 43 -10.82 -4.79 -3.01
N LYS A 44 -10.47 -5.63 -3.99
CA LYS A 44 -9.07 -5.91 -4.33
C LYS A 44 -8.45 -4.68 -4.99
N VAL A 45 -7.38 -4.14 -4.41
CA VAL A 45 -6.58 -3.06 -4.99
C VAL A 45 -5.54 -3.63 -5.97
N SER A 46 -5.27 -2.93 -7.06
CA SER A 46 -4.14 -3.20 -7.96
C SER A 46 -2.98 -2.26 -7.64
N ASP A 47 -1.76 -2.78 -7.55
CA ASP A 47 -0.55 -2.02 -7.23
C ASP A 47 0.57 -2.42 -8.20
N TRP A 48 1.06 -1.44 -8.97
CA TRP A 48 2.15 -1.61 -9.93
C TRP A 48 3.51 -1.77 -9.26
N THR A 49 3.66 -1.40 -7.99
CA THR A 49 4.90 -1.59 -7.20
C THR A 49 4.98 -2.95 -6.51
N GLY A 50 3.86 -3.70 -6.44
CA GLY A 50 3.80 -5.05 -5.86
C GLY A 50 3.92 -5.14 -4.34
N ASN A 51 3.84 -4.03 -3.60
CA ASN A 51 4.13 -4.01 -2.17
C ASN A 51 2.92 -4.34 -1.26
N ILE A 52 1.68 -4.23 -1.77
CA ILE A 52 0.47 -4.38 -0.96
C ILE A 52 0.19 -5.82 -0.50
N TYR A 53 0.52 -6.84 -1.31
CA TYR A 53 0.14 -8.25 -1.04
C TYR A 53 1.33 -9.15 -0.71
N GLN A 54 2.17 -8.75 0.24
CA GLN A 54 3.26 -9.61 0.73
C GLN A 54 2.72 -10.93 1.32
N ASP A 55 1.56 -10.89 1.97
CA ASP A 55 0.84 -12.08 2.41
C ASP A 55 -0.28 -12.46 1.42
N ARG A 56 -0.06 -13.56 0.71
CA ARG A 56 -1.01 -14.12 -0.28
C ARG A 56 -2.37 -14.46 0.31
N ARG A 57 -2.48 -14.66 1.62
CA ARG A 57 -3.78 -14.93 2.28
C ARG A 57 -4.78 -13.81 2.07
N TYR A 58 -4.34 -12.56 1.90
CA TYR A 58 -5.23 -11.44 1.61
C TYR A 58 -5.68 -11.42 0.16
N ALA A 59 -4.80 -11.77 -0.79
CA ALA A 59 -5.13 -11.84 -2.20
C ALA A 59 -6.15 -12.97 -2.50
N ASN A 60 -6.01 -14.11 -1.82
CA ASN A 60 -6.88 -15.28 -2.02
C ASN A 60 -8.34 -15.03 -1.60
N LYS A 61 -8.62 -14.03 -0.74
CA LYS A 61 -10.00 -13.70 -0.30
C LYS A 61 -10.85 -13.10 -1.42
N TYR A 62 -10.22 -12.62 -2.49
CA TYR A 62 -10.88 -12.00 -3.65
C TYR A 62 -10.86 -12.89 -4.88
N GLN A 63 -10.43 -14.15 -4.74
CA GLN A 63 -10.46 -15.10 -5.84
C GLN A 63 -11.89 -15.65 -5.97
N SER A 64 -12.48 -15.49 -7.15
CA SER A 64 -13.77 -16.11 -7.46
C SER A 64 -13.62 -17.63 -7.57
N GLN A 65 -14.58 -18.36 -7.01
CA GLN A 65 -14.70 -19.80 -7.19
C GLN A 65 -15.29 -20.18 -8.57
N PHE A 66 -16.08 -19.28 -9.17
CA PHE A 66 -16.76 -19.50 -10.45
C PHE A 66 -16.18 -18.56 -11.51
N GLY A 67 -15.76 -19.10 -12.66
CA GLY A 67 -15.26 -18.27 -13.76
C GLY A 67 -13.79 -17.85 -13.68
N ALA A 68 -13.00 -18.44 -12.76
CA ALA A 68 -11.57 -18.13 -12.59
C ALA A 68 -10.67 -18.40 -13.82
N GLY A 69 -11.20 -18.97 -14.90
CA GLY A 69 -10.48 -19.23 -16.16
C GLY A 69 -10.98 -18.44 -17.38
N ASN A 70 -12.12 -17.74 -17.28
CA ASN A 70 -12.64 -16.96 -18.41
C ASN A 70 -12.14 -15.53 -18.32
N GLN A 71 -11.29 -15.15 -19.27
CA GLN A 71 -10.55 -13.88 -19.30
C GLN A 71 -11.11 -12.92 -20.36
N THR A 72 -12.41 -13.01 -20.63
CA THR A 72 -13.06 -12.31 -21.75
C THR A 72 -12.95 -10.79 -21.63
N PHE A 73 -12.94 -10.26 -20.41
CA PHE A 73 -12.75 -8.83 -20.12
C PHE A 73 -11.36 -8.51 -19.55
N SER A 74 -10.32 -9.26 -19.94
CA SER A 74 -8.96 -9.09 -19.44
C SER A 74 -8.04 -8.45 -20.48
N TYR A 75 -7.12 -7.62 -20.00
CA TYR A 75 -6.07 -7.00 -20.81
C TYR A 75 -4.74 -7.67 -20.51
N TYR A 76 -4.00 -8.01 -21.56
CA TYR A 76 -2.63 -8.53 -21.50
C TYR A 76 -1.68 -7.48 -22.07
N HIS A 77 -0.65 -7.14 -21.29
CA HIS A 77 0.39 -6.20 -21.71
C HIS A 77 1.59 -7.00 -22.21
N GLU A 78 1.95 -6.83 -23.48
CA GLU A 78 3.00 -7.63 -24.15
C GLU A 78 4.36 -6.93 -24.19
N GLU A 79 4.43 -5.63 -23.89
CA GLU A 79 5.65 -4.83 -24.03
C GLU A 79 6.42 -4.68 -22.70
N ASP A 80 7.75 -4.68 -22.79
CA ASP A 80 8.66 -4.44 -21.65
C ASP A 80 8.80 -2.93 -21.38
N GLU A 81 7.94 -2.39 -20.50
CA GLU A 81 7.97 -0.97 -20.08
C GLU A 81 9.31 -0.53 -19.45
N THR A 82 10.11 -1.48 -18.97
CA THR A 82 11.42 -1.20 -18.34
C THR A 82 12.51 -0.79 -19.33
N SER A 83 12.26 -0.95 -20.63
CA SER A 83 13.21 -0.62 -21.69
C SER A 83 13.26 0.88 -22.02
N PHE A 84 12.21 1.64 -21.66
CA PHE A 84 12.11 3.06 -21.96
C PHE A 84 12.76 3.91 -20.87
N GLN A 85 13.50 4.93 -21.28
CA GLN A 85 14.08 5.93 -20.38
C GLN A 85 13.47 7.30 -20.65
N LEU A 86 13.10 8.01 -19.59
CA LEU A 86 12.63 9.39 -19.71
C LEU A 86 13.83 10.30 -20.03
N VAL A 87 13.81 10.94 -21.21
CA VAL A 87 14.81 11.95 -21.59
C VAL A 87 14.53 13.24 -20.81
N ASP A 88 15.54 13.74 -20.09
CA ASP A 88 15.45 15.04 -19.42
C ASP A 88 15.49 16.18 -20.47
N THR A 89 14.40 16.95 -20.54
CA THR A 89 14.29 18.16 -21.38
C THR A 89 14.43 19.44 -20.57
N SER A 90 14.73 19.34 -19.27
CA SER A 90 14.89 20.49 -18.40
C SER A 90 16.10 21.34 -18.83
N ARG A 91 15.92 22.66 -18.81
CA ARG A 91 17.03 23.58 -19.10
C ARG A 91 18.02 23.49 -17.93
N PRO A 92 19.34 23.33 -18.20
CA PRO A 92 20.33 23.25 -17.13
C PRO A 92 20.22 24.49 -16.23
N GLN A 93 20.02 24.27 -14.93
CA GLN A 93 19.98 25.35 -13.95
C GLN A 93 21.32 26.07 -13.99
N ARG A 94 21.31 27.35 -14.42
CA ARG A 94 22.51 28.19 -14.41
C ARG A 94 22.94 28.34 -12.95
N PRO A 95 24.19 28.03 -12.59
CA PRO A 95 24.66 28.24 -11.22
C PRO A 95 24.44 29.70 -10.86
N ALA A 96 23.68 29.94 -9.79
CA ALA A 96 23.43 31.27 -9.28
C ALA A 96 24.78 31.87 -8.87
N TYR A 97 25.32 32.74 -9.73
CA TYR A 97 26.55 33.47 -9.46
C TYR A 97 26.32 34.28 -8.18
N LEU A 98 26.86 33.81 -7.05
CA LEU A 98 26.77 34.46 -5.75
C LEU A 98 27.53 35.79 -5.82
N LYS A 99 26.87 36.81 -6.36
CA LYS A 99 27.37 38.17 -6.39
C LYS A 99 27.34 38.71 -4.95
N ASN A 100 28.53 38.69 -4.35
CA ASN A 100 28.95 39.60 -3.30
C ASN A 100 28.28 39.45 -1.92
N ARG A 101 28.70 38.44 -1.14
CA ARG A 101 28.36 38.28 0.28
C ARG A 101 29.31 39.06 1.22
N ASN A 102 29.68 40.30 0.87
CA ASN A 102 30.56 41.15 1.72
C ASN A 102 29.83 42.36 2.35
N ARG A 103 28.66 42.15 3.00
CA ARG A 103 27.93 43.24 3.71
C ARG A 103 27.37 42.88 5.10
N ARG A 104 27.96 41.95 5.87
CA ARG A 104 27.46 41.61 7.22
C ARG A 104 28.57 41.36 8.27
N GLY A 105 29.66 42.12 8.26
CA GLY A 105 30.77 41.91 9.21
C GLY A 105 31.31 43.12 9.98
N ARG A 106 30.87 44.35 9.73
CA ARG A 106 31.54 45.57 10.23
C ARG A 106 31.00 46.17 11.55
N ASN A 107 30.25 45.44 12.37
CA ASN A 107 29.71 45.99 13.63
C ASN A 107 29.57 44.94 14.75
N ARG A 108 30.65 44.27 15.14
CA ARG A 108 30.66 43.42 16.35
C ARG A 108 31.90 43.62 17.23
N ASP A 109 32.37 44.86 17.39
CA ASP A 109 33.57 45.13 18.21
C ASP A 109 33.44 46.35 19.14
N GLN A 110 32.26 46.67 19.69
CA GLN A 110 32.13 47.87 20.54
C GLN A 110 31.18 47.82 21.76
N ARG A 111 30.84 46.66 22.35
CA ARG A 111 30.22 46.66 23.70
C ARG A 111 30.76 45.52 24.56
N GLY A 112 31.50 45.92 25.61
CA GLY A 112 32.23 45.06 26.52
C GLY A 112 31.43 44.54 27.71
N GLY A 113 32.16 43.86 28.62
CA GLY A 113 31.69 43.30 29.90
C GLY A 113 31.91 41.78 29.94
N ARG A 114 33.12 41.27 30.25
CA ARG A 114 33.67 40.96 31.59
C ARG A 114 32.67 40.19 32.50
N TYR A 115 33.16 39.05 33.01
CA TYR A 115 32.64 38.15 34.07
C TYR A 115 31.73 36.98 33.65
N GLY A 116 32.26 35.76 33.80
CA GLY A 116 31.46 34.61 34.23
C GLY A 116 31.64 33.30 33.46
N ASN A 117 32.32 32.35 34.11
CA ASN A 117 32.02 30.91 34.12
C ASN A 117 32.10 30.14 32.78
N GLN A 118 33.22 29.45 32.52
CA GLN A 118 33.39 28.01 32.76
C GLN A 118 32.44 27.09 31.96
N ARG A 119 33.09 26.23 31.16
CA ARG A 119 32.61 24.93 30.63
C ARG A 119 31.61 24.98 29.47
N PHE A 120 32.15 25.22 28.27
CA PHE A 120 31.62 24.58 27.06
C PHE A 120 32.73 23.71 26.46
N ASP A 121 32.66 22.44 26.85
CA ASP A 121 33.48 21.36 26.33
C ASP A 121 33.11 21.14 24.85
N ASN A 122 34.08 21.44 24.00
CA ASN A 122 34.45 20.69 22.81
C ASN A 122 33.34 19.90 22.09
N ASN A 123 32.73 20.50 21.07
CA ASN A 123 32.13 19.72 19.99
C ASN A 123 32.43 20.39 18.64
N GLN A 124 33.67 20.21 18.21
CA GLN A 124 34.15 20.60 16.90
C GLN A 124 34.69 19.36 16.18
N SER A 125 33.78 18.62 15.54
CA SER A 125 34.04 17.77 14.37
C SER A 125 32.68 17.29 13.87
N GLY A 126 32.12 17.73 12.75
CA GLY A 126 32.78 17.79 11.46
C GLY A 126 32.84 16.39 10.84
N GLY A 127 31.70 15.75 10.58
CA GLY A 127 31.72 14.40 9.98
C GLY A 127 30.34 13.83 9.64
N MET A 128 30.01 13.86 8.35
CA MET A 128 28.84 13.25 7.75
C MET A 128 28.98 11.72 7.73
N GLN A 129 28.66 11.04 8.82
CA GLN A 129 28.57 9.57 8.89
C GLN A 129 27.68 9.20 10.08
N ASN A 130 26.44 8.73 9.85
CA ASN A 130 25.69 7.89 10.81
C ASN A 130 24.37 7.34 10.22
N LEU A 131 24.41 6.75 9.01
CA LEU A 131 23.28 5.96 8.49
C LEU A 131 23.13 4.60 9.21
N MET A 132 24.04 4.25 10.13
CA MET A 132 23.98 3.02 10.95
C MET A 132 23.36 3.23 12.35
N ARG A 133 23.24 4.48 12.84
CA ARG A 133 22.76 4.77 14.21
C ARG A 133 21.23 4.72 14.36
N GLY A 134 20.49 4.57 13.26
CA GLY A 134 19.03 4.39 13.26
C GLY A 134 18.58 2.99 13.69
N ARG A 135 19.41 1.96 13.44
CA ARG A 135 19.10 0.56 13.78
C ARG A 135 19.20 0.30 15.28
N ASP A 136 20.19 0.91 15.94
CA ASP A 136 20.38 0.80 17.39
C ASP A 136 19.29 1.51 18.19
N ASN A 137 18.79 2.65 17.70
CA ASN A 137 17.69 3.37 18.32
C ASN A 137 16.37 2.58 18.20
N ARG A 138 16.13 1.88 17.08
CA ARG A 138 14.96 1.00 16.90
C ARG A 138 14.99 -0.20 17.87
N ASN A 139 16.16 -0.83 18.04
CA ASN A 139 16.35 -1.93 18.99
C ASN A 139 16.23 -1.51 20.46
N LYS A 140 16.60 -0.27 20.79
CA LYS A 140 16.39 0.29 22.15
C LYS A 140 14.93 0.61 22.41
N PHE A 141 14.20 1.14 21.42
CA PHE A 141 12.77 1.41 21.52
C PHE A 141 11.94 0.13 21.69
N GLN A 142 12.23 -0.93 20.93
CA GLN A 142 11.59 -2.25 21.09
C GLN A 142 11.83 -2.86 22.48
N ARG A 143 13.07 -2.84 22.99
CA ARG A 143 13.37 -3.32 24.34
C ARG A 143 12.64 -2.54 25.43
N ARG A 144 12.43 -1.24 25.24
CA ARG A 144 11.66 -0.40 26.17
C ARG A 144 10.18 -0.77 26.18
N MET A 145 9.58 -0.99 25.01
CA MET A 145 8.20 -1.47 24.87
C MET A 145 7.99 -2.84 25.53
N GLN A 146 8.90 -3.79 25.33
CA GLN A 146 8.83 -5.11 25.96
C GLN A 146 8.92 -5.05 27.49
N ARG A 147 9.75 -4.15 28.03
CA ARG A 147 9.87 -3.97 29.48
C ARG A 147 8.66 -3.28 30.09
N ASN A 148 7.97 -2.43 29.33
CA ASN A 148 6.82 -1.65 29.80
C ASN A 148 5.48 -2.41 29.69
N TYR A 149 5.36 -3.38 28.78
CA TYR A 149 4.13 -4.16 28.56
C TYR A 149 4.26 -5.67 28.88
N GLY A 150 5.47 -6.19 29.15
CA GLY A 150 5.72 -7.62 29.39
C GLY A 150 5.92 -8.03 30.85
N GLY A 151 5.57 -7.16 31.81
CA GLY A 151 5.84 -7.34 33.24
C GLY A 151 4.84 -8.23 33.99
N GLY A 152 4.63 -9.46 33.57
CA GLY A 152 3.87 -10.47 34.31
C GLY A 152 4.79 -11.51 34.94
N ARG A 153 5.42 -11.20 36.08
CA ARG A 153 6.10 -12.20 36.93
C ARG A 153 5.05 -13.11 37.57
N TRP A 154 4.91 -14.34 37.09
CA TRP A 154 4.33 -15.44 37.86
C TRP A 154 5.43 -16.35 38.36
N GLY A 155 5.37 -16.61 39.66
CA GLY A 155 6.45 -17.13 40.48
C GLY A 155 6.84 -18.57 40.19
N ASP A 156 8.14 -18.78 40.36
CA ASP A 156 8.80 -20.00 40.78
C ASP A 156 7.97 -20.79 41.81
N ARG A 157 7.68 -22.07 41.50
CA ARG A 157 7.65 -23.11 42.52
C ARG A 157 7.99 -24.46 41.89
N LYS A 158 9.20 -24.91 42.21
CA LYS A 158 9.73 -26.26 42.05
C LYS A 158 8.82 -27.37 42.62
N GLN A 159 9.20 -28.59 42.23
CA GLN A 159 8.97 -29.92 42.82
C GLN A 159 7.81 -30.68 42.15
N GLY A 160 7.99 -31.88 41.57
CA GLY A 160 9.14 -32.76 41.46
C GLY A 160 8.73 -34.10 40.82
N VAL A 161 9.75 -34.86 40.46
CA VAL A 161 9.81 -36.33 40.31
C VAL A 161 9.08 -37.03 39.14
N SER A 162 9.94 -37.74 38.40
CA SER A 162 9.78 -38.76 37.37
C SER A 162 9.12 -40.06 37.82
N LEU A 163 8.43 -40.74 36.89
CA LEU A 163 8.58 -42.15 36.42
C LEU A 163 7.33 -42.47 35.57
N ALA A 164 7.44 -42.78 34.26
CA ALA A 164 7.80 -44.06 33.63
C ALA A 164 6.64 -45.07 33.55
N LEU A 165 6.31 -45.43 32.29
CA LEU A 165 5.52 -46.56 31.77
C LEU A 165 4.10 -46.81 32.33
#